data_AF-A0A4V2Y3G1-F1
#
_entry.id   AF-A0A4V2Y3G1-F1
#
_cell.length_a   1.000
_cell.length_b   1.000
_cell.length_c   1.000
_cell.angle_alpha   90.00
_cell.angle_beta   90.00
_cell.angle_gamma   90.00
#
_symmetry.space_group_name_H-M   'P 1'
#
loop_
_entity.id
_entity.type
_entity.pdbx_description
1 polymer ?
#
loop_
_entity_poly.entity_id
_entity_poly.type
_entity_poly.pdbx_seq_one_letter_code
_entity_poly.pdbx_strand_id
1 'polypeptide(L)' 'MADAESAAEEVREALEAAGIVLPSLRVDLASCAGEATRPLLDLGRCNLDLARKLASVLRGCVR' A
#
# COMPACT_ATOMS: atom_id res chain seq x y z
N MET A 1 16.28 0.18 2.93
CA MET A 1 15.28 -0.91 2.81
C MET A 1 14.35 -0.93 4.02
N ALA A 2 14.88 -0.82 5.24
CA ALA A 2 14.09 -0.67 6.47
C ALA A 2 12.97 0.39 6.36
N ASP A 3 13.26 1.58 5.83
CA ASP A 3 12.23 2.63 5.66
C ASP A 3 11.07 2.24 4.73
N ALA A 4 11.36 1.44 3.69
CA ALA A 4 10.34 0.97 2.75
C ALA A 4 9.47 -0.13 3.37
N GLU A 5 10.08 -1.01 4.19
CA GLU A 5 9.37 -2.06 4.93
C GLU A 5 8.50 -1.45 6.03
N SER A 6 9.00 -0.46 6.77
CA SER A 6 8.20 0.30 7.75
C SER A 6 7.02 0.99 7.08
N ALA A 7 7.24 1.69 5.95
CA ALA A 7 6.15 2.31 5.19
C ALA A 7 5.12 1.28 4.69
N ALA A 8 5.57 0.09 4.29
CA ALA A 8 4.66 -1.00 3.89
C ALA A 8 3.82 -1.50 5.07
N GLU A 9 4.41 -1.59 6.28
CA GLU A 9 3.70 -1.96 7.51
C GLU A 9 2.67 -0.91 7.90
N GLU A 10 3.05 0.37 7.91
CA GLU A 10 2.14 1.48 8.20
C GLU A 10 0.90 1.46 7.28
N VAL A 11 1.11 1.24 5.98
CA VAL A 11 0.02 1.09 5.01
C VAL A 11 -0.82 -0.14 5.32
N ARG A 12 -0.22 -1.27 5.68
CA ARG A 12 -0.95 -2.50 6.01
C ARG A 12 -1.84 -2.30 7.23
N GLU A 13 -1.28 -1.77 8.32
CA GLU A 13 -2.01 -1.48 9.56
C GLU A 13 -3.17 -0.51 9.31
N ALA A 14 -2.95 0.56 8.54
CA ALA A 14 -3.99 1.52 8.20
C ALA A 14 -5.14 0.91 7.38
N LEU A 15 -4.81 0.04 6.42
CA LEU A 15 -5.81 -0.68 5.63
C LEU A 15 -6.60 -1.67 6.50
N GLU A 16 -5.91 -2.42 7.37
CA GLU A 16 -6.54 -3.37 8.29
C GLU A 16 -7.47 -2.67 9.28
N ALA A 17 -7.08 -1.51 9.81
CA ALA A 17 -7.93 -0.67 10.64
C ALA A 17 -9.20 -0.19 9.89
N ALA A 18 -9.12 -0.02 8.57
CA ALA A 18 -10.27 0.26 7.71
C ALA A 18 -11.03 -1.02 7.24
N GLY A 19 -10.62 -2.20 7.73
CA GLY A 19 -11.17 -3.51 7.38
C GLY A 19 -10.87 -3.93 5.93
N ILE A 20 -9.79 -3.43 5.35
CA ILE A 20 -9.30 -3.77 4.00
C ILE A 20 -8.04 -4.62 4.17
N VAL A 21 -7.98 -5.75 3.46
CA VAL A 21 -6.77 -6.59 3.42
C VAL A 21 -6.27 -6.65 1.97
N LEU A 22 -5.00 -6.28 1.77
CA LEU A 22 -4.30 -6.41 0.49
C LEU A 22 -3.13 -7.38 0.64
N PRO A 23 -3.34 -8.70 0.45
CA PRO A 23 -2.30 -9.71 0.68
C PRO A 23 -1.13 -9.59 -0.31
N SER A 24 -1.31 -8.85 -1.41
CA SER A 24 -0.28 -8.57 -2.39
C SER A 24 0.62 -7.38 -2.07
N LEU A 25 0.29 -6.59 -1.03
CA LEU A 25 1.04 -5.40 -0.62
C LEU A 25 2.47 -5.76 -0.23
N ARG A 26 3.45 -5.24 -0.98
CA ARG A 26 4.88 -5.48 -0.72
C ARG A 26 5.73 -4.33 -1.25
N VAL A 27 6.97 -4.24 -0.78
CA VAL A 27 7.99 -3.36 -1.39
C VAL A 27 8.35 -3.90 -2.76
N ASP A 28 8.35 -3.04 -3.78
CA ASP A 28 8.87 -3.36 -5.10
C ASP A 28 10.40 -3.38 -5.06
N LEU A 29 10.99 -4.58 -5.02
CA LEU A 29 12.44 -4.76 -4.94
C LEU A 29 13.17 -4.19 -6.17
N ALA A 30 12.52 -4.11 -7.34
CA ALA A 30 13.14 -3.54 -8.53
C ALA A 30 13.41 -2.04 -8.36
N SER A 31 12.46 -1.30 -7.78
CA SER A 31 12.65 0.12 -7.45
C SER A 31 13.77 0.39 -6.43
N CYS A 32 14.13 -0.60 -5.61
CA CYS A 32 15.21 -0.50 -4.63
C CYS A 32 16.61 -0.62 -5.25
N ALA A 33 16.73 -1.16 -6.47
CA ALA A 33 18.01 -1.46 -7.12
C ALA A 33 18.48 -0.39 -8.14
N GLY A 34 17.69 0.66 -8.37
CA GLY A 34 18.00 1.71 -9.34
C GLY A 34 18.89 2.85 -8.81
N GLU A 35 19.46 3.64 -9.73
CA GLU A 35 20.36 4.78 -9.42
C GLU A 35 19.69 5.90 -8.61
N ALA A 36 18.38 6.10 -8.81
CA ALA A 36 17.56 6.96 -7.96
C ALA A 36 16.76 6.06 -7.01
N THR A 37 17.31 5.75 -5.84
CA THR A 37 16.67 4.88 -4.84
C THR A 37 15.39 5.53 -4.31
N ARG A 38 14.28 5.28 -4.99
CA ARG A 38 12.92 5.70 -4.61
C ARG A 38 12.07 4.44 -4.48
N PRO A 39 12.10 3.77 -3.31
CA PRO A 39 11.34 2.55 -3.10
C PRO A 39 9.86 2.78 -3.37
N LEU A 40 9.26 1.88 -4.13
CA LEU A 40 7.84 1.85 -4.43
C LEU A 40 7.18 0.72 -3.65
N LEU A 41 5.88 0.87 -3.37
CA LEU A 41 5.05 -0.21 -2.88
C LEU A 41 4.22 -0.77 -4.03
N ASP A 42 4.29 -2.08 -4.24
CA ASP A 42 3.32 -2.78 -5.08
C ASP A 42 2.10 -3.13 -4.22
N LEU A 43 0.98 -2.46 -4.47
CA LEU A 43 -0.31 -2.70 -3.81
C LEU A 43 -0.98 -4.00 -4.32
N GLY A 44 -0.66 -4.41 -5.54
CA GLY A 44 -1.24 -5.53 -6.27
C GLY A 44 -2.70 -5.32 -6.70
N ARG A 45 -3.39 -6.44 -6.95
CA ARG A 45 -4.74 -6.45 -7.53
C ARG A 45 -5.80 -6.49 -6.43
N CYS A 46 -6.84 -5.67 -6.58
CA CYS A 46 -8.04 -5.72 -5.76
C CYS A 46 -9.26 -6.10 -6.62
N ASN A 47 -10.26 -6.76 -6.01
CA ASN A 47 -11.54 -6.97 -6.66
C ASN A 47 -12.38 -5.67 -6.65
N LEU A 48 -13.49 -5.65 -7.40
CA LEU A 48 -14.31 -4.43 -7.54
C LEU A 48 -14.91 -3.96 -6.21
N ASP A 49 -15.31 -4.88 -5.33
CA ASP A 49 -15.88 -4.54 -4.02
C ASP A 49 -14.82 -3.90 -3.11
N LEU A 50 -13.62 -4.46 -3.09
CA LEU A 50 -12.49 -3.92 -2.33
C LEU A 50 -12.04 -2.57 -2.91
N ALA A 51 -12.01 -2.42 -4.24
CA ALA A 51 -11.69 -1.15 -4.90
C ALA A 51 -12.68 -0.04 -4.52
N ARG A 52 -13.99 -0.35 -4.46
CA ARG A 52 -15.02 0.60 -4.01
C ARG A 52 -14.85 0.95 -2.53
N LYS A 53 -14.59 -0.04 -1.67
CA LYS A 53 -14.33 0.18 -0.24
C LYS A 53 -13.12 1.08 -0.03
N LEU A 54 -12.01 0.79 -0.72
CA LEU A 54 -10.79 1.59 -0.70
C LEU A 54 -11.07 3.04 -1.14
N ALA A 55 -11.79 3.24 -2.24
CA ALA A 55 -12.17 4.58 -2.70
C ALA A 55 -13.03 5.34 -1.67
N SER A 56 -13.93 4.66 -0.97
CA SER A 56 -14.73 5.26 0.10
C SER A 56 -13.88 5.72 1.28
N VAL A 57 -12.93 4.88 1.72
CA VAL A 57 -12.00 5.21 2.81
C VAL A 57 -11.16 6.43 2.42
N LEU A 58 -10.53 6.40 1.24
CA LEU A 58 -9.66 7.48 0.77
C LEU A 58 -10.38 8.83 0.67
N ARG A 59 -11.65 8.85 0.22
CA ARG A 59 -12.46 10.08 0.19
C ARG A 59 -12.75 10.65 1.58
N GLY A 60 -12.81 9.81 2.62
CA GLY A 60 -12.93 10.24 4.00
C GLY A 60 -11.62 10.77 4.60
N CYS A 61 -10.47 10.40 4.02
CA CYS A 61 -9.14 10.83 4.46
C CYS A 61 -8.71 12.19 3.89
N VAL A 62 -9.25 12.61 2.73
CA VAL A 62 -8.96 13.92 2.15
C VAL A 62 -9.70 15.01 2.93
N ARG A 63 -8.99 15.75 3.77
CA ARG A 63 -9.42 17.01 4.38
C ARG A 63 -8.48 18.14 3.98
#